data_AF-A0A8C6TGJ6-F1
#
_entry.id   AF-A0A8C6TGJ6-F1
#
_cell.length_a   1.000
_cell.length_b   1.000
_cell.length_c   1.000
_cell.angle_alpha   90.00
_cell.angle_beta   90.00
_cell.angle_gamma   90.00
#
_symmetry.space_group_name_H-M   'P 1'
#
loop_
_entity.id
_entity.type
_entity.pdbx_description
1 polymer ?
#
loop_
_entity_poly.entity_id
_entity_poly.type
_entity_poly.pdbx_seq_one_letter_code
_entity_poly.pdbx_strand_id
1 'polypeptide(L)'
;FYDKFRQKYFIENVSEPVLHQLLDRLQQEEVLNPEEAESVREKPRAEKARLVLDAVVKKSQRAASVLIRGICELDPSSELRDRLRTKP
;
A
#
# COMPACT_ATOMS: atom_id res chain seq x y z
N PHE A 1 -3.09 -3.56 -9.96
CA PHE A 1 -3.92 -3.63 -8.73
C PHE A 1 -5.42 -3.66 -9.07
N TYR A 2 -5.85 -4.52 -9.98
CA TYR A 2 -7.24 -4.48 -10.48
C TYR A 2 -8.14 -5.59 -9.93
N ASP A 3 -7.58 -6.56 -9.21
CA ASP A 3 -8.36 -7.64 -8.64
C ASP A 3 -8.76 -7.31 -7.18
N LYS A 4 -10.08 -7.29 -6.94
CA LYS A 4 -10.73 -7.07 -5.64
C LYS A 4 -10.20 -8.04 -4.57
N PHE A 5 -9.77 -9.25 -4.97
CA PHE A 5 -9.19 -10.25 -4.10
C PHE A 5 -7.84 -9.81 -3.51
N ARG A 6 -6.98 -9.18 -4.32
CA ARG A 6 -5.65 -8.72 -3.87
C ARG A 6 -5.75 -7.52 -2.93
N GLN A 7 -6.72 -6.62 -3.16
CA GLN A 7 -6.99 -5.52 -2.24
C GLN A 7 -7.42 -6.05 -0.87
N LYS A 8 -8.43 -6.94 -0.83
CA LYS A 8 -8.93 -7.50 0.43
C LYS A 8 -7.82 -8.20 1.21
N TYR A 9 -7.05 -9.05 0.54
CA TYR A 9 -5.94 -9.77 1.16
C TYR A 9 -4.85 -8.83 1.70
N PHE A 10 -4.50 -7.77 0.97
CA PHE A 10 -3.57 -6.75 1.48
C PHE A 10 -4.12 -6.06 2.72
N ILE A 11 -5.38 -5.60 2.69
CA ILE A 11 -6.02 -4.91 3.81
C ILE A 11 -6.06 -5.79 5.06
N GLU A 12 -6.25 -7.10 4.90
CA GLU A 12 -6.34 -8.06 6.00
C GLU A 12 -4.96 -8.45 6.56
N ASN A 13 -3.93 -8.56 5.73
CA ASN A 13 -2.64 -9.16 6.12
C ASN A 13 -1.49 -8.16 6.33
N VAL A 14 -1.59 -6.94 5.81
CA VAL A 14 -0.50 -5.94 5.98
C VAL A 14 -0.37 -5.51 7.44
N SER A 15 0.85 -5.48 7.95
CA SER A 15 1.11 -5.05 9.33
C SER A 15 1.13 -3.51 9.43
N GLU A 16 0.81 -2.99 10.62
CA GLU A 16 0.83 -1.55 10.92
C GLU A 16 2.20 -0.89 10.61
N PRO A 17 3.36 -1.50 10.95
CA PRO A 17 4.66 -0.90 10.63
C PRO A 17 4.93 -0.80 9.13
N VAL A 18 4.50 -1.80 8.35
CA VAL A 18 4.63 -1.79 6.89
C VAL A 18 3.76 -0.68 6.28
N LEU A 19 2.55 -0.47 6.82
CA LEU A 19 1.70 0.64 6.38
C LEU A 19 2.33 2.01 6.63
N HIS A 20 2.94 2.24 7.79
CA HIS A 20 3.62 3.52 8.06
C HIS A 20 4.77 3.76 7.09
N GLN A 21 5.61 2.76 6.83
CA GLN A 21 6.70 2.90 5.87
C GLN A 21 6.21 3.09 4.43
N LEU A 22 5.09 2.46 4.05
CA LEU A 22 4.47 2.70 2.74
C LEU A 22 3.92 4.13 2.64
N LEU A 23 3.33 4.67 3.70
CA LEU A 23 2.89 6.06 3.74
C LEU A 23 4.06 7.04 3.61
N ASP A 24 5.15 6.80 4.33
CA ASP A 24 6.36 7.63 4.22
C ASP A 24 6.88 7.66 2.78
N ARG A 25 6.93 6.50 2.10
CA ARG A 25 7.36 6.40 0.70
C ARG A 25 6.40 7.09 -0.27
N LEU A 26 5.09 6.95 -0.06
CA LEU A 26 4.08 7.64 -0.89
C LEU A 26 4.14 9.16 -0.70
N GLN A 27 4.46 9.63 0.50
CA GLN A 27 4.67 11.05 0.78
C GLN A 27 5.97 11.57 0.16
N GLN A 28 7.06 10.81 0.22
CA GLN A 28 8.35 11.15 -0.42
C GLN A 28 8.25 11.25 -1.95
N GLU A 29 7.43 10.39 -2.56
CA GLU A 29 7.19 10.37 -4.01
C GLU A 29 6.10 11.38 -4.43
N GLU A 30 5.70 12.28 -3.52
CA GLU A 30 4.68 13.33 -3.71
C GLU A 30 3.31 12.77 -4.18
N VAL A 31 3.04 11.50 -3.90
CA VAL A 31 1.76 10.86 -4.18
C VAL A 31 0.72 11.30 -3.16
N LEU A 32 1.12 11.42 -1.89
CA LEU A 32 0.26 11.93 -0.81
C LEU A 32 0.84 13.23 -0.28
N ASN A 33 -0.05 14.20 -0.09
CA ASN A 33 0.31 15.46 0.53
C ASN A 33 0.52 15.21 2.04
N PRO A 34 1.32 16.02 2.77
CA PRO A 34 1.53 15.84 4.20
C PRO A 34 0.23 15.78 5.02
N GLU A 35 -0.76 16.62 4.70
CA GLU A 35 -2.08 16.60 5.36
C GLU A 35 -2.85 15.30 5.09
N GLU A 36 -2.82 14.80 3.86
CA GLU A 36 -3.46 13.53 3.51
C GLU A 36 -2.77 12.36 4.24
N ALA A 37 -1.44 12.37 4.27
CA ALA A 37 -0.66 11.34 4.97
C ALA A 37 -0.97 11.32 6.46
N GLU A 38 -1.03 12.48 7.12
CA GLU A 38 -1.36 12.59 8.55
C GLU A 38 -2.79 12.11 8.82
N SER A 39 -3.75 12.54 8.01
CA SER A 39 -5.14 12.09 8.13
C SER A 39 -5.26 10.56 8.00
N VAL A 40 -4.46 9.94 7.13
CA VAL A 40 -4.42 8.48 6.95
C VAL A 40 -3.71 7.78 8.12
N ARG A 41 -2.71 8.41 8.76
CA ARG A 41 -2.00 7.84 9.92
C ARG A 41 -2.91 7.68 11.13
N GLU A 42 -3.82 8.62 11.35
CA GLU A 42 -4.80 8.59 12.45
C GLU A 42 -5.90 7.53 12.26
N LYS A 43 -6.00 6.91 11.08
CA LYS A 43 -7.02 5.89 10.80
C LYS A 43 -6.64 4.51 11.35
N PRO A 44 -7.65 3.67 11.67
CA PRO A 44 -7.43 2.26 11.97
C PRO A 44 -6.68 1.54 10.84
N ARG A 45 -5.85 0.55 11.17
CA ARG A 45 -5.02 -0.22 10.24
C ARG A 45 -5.73 -0.62 8.93
N ALA A 46 -6.93 -1.16 9.01
CA ALA A 46 -7.67 -1.63 7.83
C ALA A 46 -8.11 -0.48 6.91
N GLU A 47 -8.51 0.66 7.49
CA GLU A 47 -8.88 1.86 6.74
C GLU A 47 -7.62 2.51 6.13
N LYS A 48 -6.52 2.56 6.88
CA LYS A 48 -5.20 2.99 6.42
C LYS A 48 -4.75 2.17 5.19
N ALA A 49 -4.85 0.85 5.26
CA ALA A 49 -4.51 -0.04 4.15
C ALA A 49 -5.39 0.20 2.91
N ARG A 50 -6.69 0.47 3.09
CA ARG A 50 -7.58 0.85 1.98
C ARG A 50 -7.15 2.17 1.35
N LEU A 51 -6.87 3.19 2.15
CA LEU A 51 -6.50 4.51 1.67
C LEU A 51 -5.17 4.49 0.91
N VAL A 52 -4.19 3.73 1.40
CA VAL A 52 -2.91 3.48 0.71
C VAL A 52 -3.15 2.83 -0.67
N LEU A 53 -4.00 1.81 -0.76
CA LEU A 53 -4.37 1.19 -2.03
C LEU A 53 -5.14 2.14 -2.95
N ASP A 54 -6.08 2.91 -2.41
CA ASP A 54 -6.88 3.88 -3.16
C ASP A 54 -6.01 4.98 -3.74
N ALA A 55 -5.06 5.52 -2.97
CA ALA A 55 -4.09 6.50 -3.45
C ALA A 55 -3.27 5.94 -4.62
N VAL A 56 -2.85 4.69 -4.48
CA VAL A 56 -2.07 3.98 -5.49
C VAL A 56 -2.85 3.69 -6.77
N VAL A 57 -4.13 3.32 -6.65
CA VAL A 57 -5.01 3.04 -7.80
C VAL A 57 -5.49 4.32 -8.48
N LYS A 58 -5.81 5.36 -7.72
CA LYS A 58 -6.39 6.62 -8.23
C LYS A 58 -5.33 7.59 -8.76
N LYS A 59 -4.14 7.66 -8.16
CA LYS A 59 -3.20 8.77 -8.45
C LYS A 59 -2.23 8.48 -9.60
N SER A 60 -1.60 7.30 -9.71
CA SER A 60 -0.81 6.94 -10.92
C SER A 60 -0.28 5.50 -10.94
N GLN A 61 0.08 5.00 -12.13
CA GLN A 61 0.84 3.75 -12.28
C GLN A 61 2.21 3.77 -11.56
N ARG A 62 2.80 4.96 -11.33
CA ARG A 62 4.05 5.11 -10.58
C ARG A 62 3.85 4.77 -9.10
N ALA A 63 2.76 5.26 -8.50
CA ALA A 63 2.40 4.93 -7.11
C ALA A 63 2.20 3.42 -6.92
N ALA A 64 1.60 2.74 -7.91
CA ALA A 64 1.46 1.28 -7.91
C ALA A 64 2.80 0.55 -7.91
N SER A 65 3.77 1.06 -8.66
CA SER A 65 5.11 0.48 -8.69
C SER A 65 5.84 0.67 -7.37
N VAL A 66 5.72 1.86 -6.75
CA VAL A 66 6.30 2.16 -5.42
C VAL A 66 5.71 1.25 -4.35
N LEU A 67 4.39 1.02 -4.36
CA LEU A 67 3.75 0.12 -3.40
C LEU A 67 4.23 -1.32 -3.53
N ILE A 68 4.32 -1.86 -4.76
CA ILE A 68 4.81 -3.23 -5.00
C ILE A 68 6.25 -3.35 -4.51
N ARG A 69 7.10 -2.38 -4.84
CA ARG A 69 8.50 -2.37 -4.42
C ARG A 69 8.60 -2.33 -2.90
N GLY A 70 7.82 -1.46 -2.25
CA GLY A 70 7.76 -1.36 -0.79
C GLY A 70 7.33 -2.66 -0.13
N ILE A 71 6.27 -3.31 -0.62
CA ILE A 71 5.84 -4.60 -0.06
C ILE A 71 6.91 -5.67 -0.26
N CYS A 72 7.56 -5.73 -1.43
CA CYS A 72 8.62 -6.71 -1.69
C CYS A 72 9.86 -6.52 -0.81
N GLU A 73 10.18 -5.28 -0.42
CA GLU A 73 11.33 -4.96 0.43
C GLU A 73 11.02 -5.12 1.92
N LEU A 74 9.81 -4.72 2.33
CA LEU A 74 9.40 -4.66 3.74
C LEU A 74 8.81 -5.96 4.26
N ASP A 75 8.25 -6.77 3.37
CA ASP A 75 7.66 -8.06 3.70
C ASP A 75 8.10 -9.15 2.69
N PRO A 76 9.41 -9.46 2.65
CA PRO A 76 9.99 -10.37 1.65
C PRO A 76 9.58 -11.84 1.83
N SER A 77 9.05 -12.20 3.01
CA SER A 77 8.79 -13.58 3.43
C SER A 77 7.31 -13.98 3.40
N SER A 78 6.39 -13.05 3.10
CA SER A 78 4.96 -13.34 3.17
C SER A 78 4.37 -13.77 1.82
N GLU A 79 3.34 -14.63 1.87
CA GLU A 79 2.53 -15.03 0.71
C GLU A 79 1.93 -13.82 -0.06
N LEU A 80 1.90 -12.62 0.56
CA LEU A 80 1.50 -11.36 -0.10
C LEU A 80 2.37 -11.07 -1.31
N ARG A 81 3.69 -11.27 -1.23
CA ARG A 81 4.62 -11.01 -2.33
C ARG A 81 4.30 -11.90 -3.54
N ASP A 82 4.14 -13.19 -3.32
CA ASP A 82 3.96 -14.17 -4.40
C ASP A 82 2.59 -14.00 -5.07
N ARG A 83 1.56 -13.63 -4.31
CA ARG A 83 0.22 -13.31 -4.86
C ARG A 83 0.14 -11.96 -5.55
N LEU A 84 0.99 -10.99 -5.20
CA LEU A 84 1.07 -9.70 -5.88
C LEU A 84 1.90 -9.77 -7.18
N ARG A 85 2.95 -10.61 -7.23
CA ARG A 85 3.80 -10.82 -8.43
C ARG A 85 3.16 -11.67 -9.52
N THR A 86 2.30 -12.62 -9.18
CA THR A 86 1.67 -13.48 -10.19
C THR A 86 0.73 -12.66 -11.05
N LYS A 87 1.02 -12.52 -12.34
CA LYS A 87 0.01 -12.13 -13.36
C LYS A 87 -0.80 -13.38 -13.74
N PRO A 88 -2.07 -13.26 -14.14
CA PRO A 88 -2.64 -14.25 -15.06
C PRO A 88 -1.88 -14.24 -16.39
#